data_AF-A0A6J4WZW4-F1
#
_entry.id   AF-A0A6J4WZW4-F1
#
_cell.length_a   1.000
_cell.length_b   1.000
_cell.length_c   1.000
_cell.angle_alpha   90.00
_cell.angle_beta   90.00
_cell.angle_gamma   90.00
#
_symmetry.space_group_name_H-M   'P 1'
#
loop_
_entity.id
_entity.type
_entity.pdbx_description
1 polymer ?
#
loop_
_entity_poly.entity_id
_entity_poly.type
_entity_poly.pdbx_seq_one_letter_code
_entity_poly.pdbx_strand_id
1 'polypeptide(L)'
;MAIKNGRVHKQGFDFIIEFLAYLAGIIILAIAILVTYTAVVRYLGLRPPIWVLQWTEYGLLWFTFLGAAWLLREGGHIRIDTVITRLHPKSRHKVGILDDILGFVVAAIIFWFGSLHTIDLYQRGIMEVKGTIVPKFPIFSIIPLGSLALAIQFGRQFFIKMRSIPGHEDK
;
A
#
# COMPACT_ATOMS: atom_id res chain seq x y z
N MET A 1 -2.77 0.29 -28.75
CA MET A 1 -2.61 -1.15 -29.03
C MET A 1 -1.12 -1.44 -29.09
N ALA A 2 -0.66 -2.54 -28.45
CA ALA A 2 0.73 -3.00 -28.33
C ALA A 2 1.61 -2.31 -27.27
N ILE A 3 1.72 -2.92 -26.07
CA ILE A 3 2.90 -3.73 -25.67
C ILE A 3 2.38 -4.88 -24.78
N LYS A 4 2.05 -6.00 -25.42
CA LYS A 4 1.86 -7.31 -24.78
C LYS A 4 3.13 -8.11 -25.04
N ASN A 5 4.00 -8.21 -24.04
CA ASN A 5 4.88 -9.37 -23.74
C ASN A 5 6.19 -8.92 -23.09
N GLY A 6 6.22 -9.02 -21.76
CA GLY A 6 7.42 -9.28 -20.98
C GLY A 6 7.14 -10.45 -20.04
N ARG A 7 6.87 -11.64 -20.61
CA ARG A 7 6.79 -12.89 -19.84
C ARG A 7 8.17 -13.16 -19.23
N VAL A 8 8.35 -12.80 -17.97
CA VAL A 8 9.50 -13.25 -17.17
C VAL A 8 9.03 -13.67 -15.78
N HIS A 9 8.44 -14.87 -15.69
CA HIS A 9 8.48 -15.73 -14.48
C HIS A 9 7.75 -15.30 -13.17
N LYS A 10 6.65 -14.53 -13.22
CA LYS A 10 6.12 -13.77 -12.04
C LYS A 10 4.67 -14.07 -11.58
N GLN A 11 4.08 -15.23 -11.90
CA GLN A 11 2.64 -15.50 -11.68
C GLN A 11 2.20 -15.50 -10.20
N GLY A 12 3.02 -16.00 -9.27
CA GLY A 12 2.61 -16.14 -7.86
C GLY A 12 2.49 -14.81 -7.11
N PHE A 13 3.51 -13.96 -7.17
CA PHE A 13 3.49 -12.67 -6.46
C PHE A 13 2.54 -11.66 -7.10
N ASP A 14 2.39 -11.71 -8.43
CA ASP A 14 1.42 -10.85 -9.13
C ASP A 14 -0.02 -11.25 -8.77
N PHE A 15 -0.30 -12.55 -8.60
CA PHE A 15 -1.58 -13.05 -8.10
C PHE A 15 -1.85 -12.62 -6.66
N ILE A 16 -0.85 -12.66 -5.79
CA ILE A 16 -0.96 -12.16 -4.41
C ILE A 16 -1.33 -10.67 -4.42
N ILE A 17 -0.64 -9.84 -5.21
CA ILE A 17 -0.95 -8.41 -5.30
C ILE A 17 -2.36 -8.16 -5.83
N GLU A 18 -2.80 -8.91 -6.86
CA GLU A 18 -4.16 -8.80 -7.39
C GLU A 18 -5.21 -9.19 -6.35
N PHE A 19 -4.98 -10.28 -5.60
CA PHE A 19 -5.85 -10.67 -4.51
C PHE A 19 -5.93 -9.60 -3.41
N LEU A 20 -4.79 -9.03 -3.01
CA LEU A 20 -4.72 -7.91 -2.06
C LEU A 20 -5.49 -6.69 -2.58
N ALA A 21 -5.43 -6.40 -3.87
CA ALA A 21 -6.16 -5.29 -4.49
C ALA A 21 -7.68 -5.52 -4.48
N TYR A 22 -8.13 -6.72 -4.81
CA TYR A 22 -9.55 -7.09 -4.71
C TYR A 22 -10.05 -6.96 -3.27
N LEU A 23 -9.27 -7.44 -2.30
CA LEU A 23 -9.60 -7.30 -0.88
C LEU A 23 -9.67 -5.83 -0.45
N ALA A 24 -8.71 -5.00 -0.88
CA ALA A 24 -8.73 -3.56 -0.64
C ALA A 24 -10.00 -2.90 -1.23
N GLY A 25 -10.40 -3.29 -2.45
CA GLY A 25 -11.62 -2.83 -3.11
C GLY A 25 -12.90 -3.17 -2.32
N ILE A 26 -12.97 -4.38 -1.76
CA ILE A 26 -14.10 -4.78 -0.90
C ILE A 26 -14.12 -3.96 0.38
N ILE A 27 -12.96 -3.76 1.00
CA ILE A 27 -12.82 -3.00 2.26
C ILE A 27 -13.25 -1.54 2.06
N ILE A 28 -12.81 -0.87 1.00
CA ILE A 28 -13.18 0.53 0.77
C ILE A 28 -14.68 0.69 0.48
N LEU A 29 -15.29 -0.28 -0.22
CA LEU A 29 -16.73 -0.31 -0.42
C LEU A 29 -17.48 -0.48 0.91
N ALA A 30 -17.03 -1.39 1.78
CA ALA A 30 -17.63 -1.60 3.09
C ALA A 30 -17.52 -0.32 3.96
N ILE A 31 -16.37 0.36 3.94
CA ILE A 31 -16.17 1.65 4.62
C ILE A 31 -17.15 2.70 4.07
N ALA A 32 -17.28 2.82 2.75
CA ALA A 32 -18.20 3.78 2.15
C ALA A 32 -19.65 3.55 2.60
N ILE A 33 -20.09 2.29 2.70
CA ILE A 33 -21.42 1.93 3.24
C ILE A 33 -21.53 2.31 4.72
N LEU A 34 -20.55 1.97 5.55
CA LEU A 34 -20.54 2.29 6.98
C LEU A 34 -20.59 3.80 7.23
N VAL A 35 -19.76 4.57 6.53
CA VAL A 35 -19.73 6.04 6.64
C VAL A 35 -21.06 6.63 6.19
N THR A 36 -21.62 6.15 5.07
CA THR A 36 -22.94 6.59 4.60
C THR A 36 -24.03 6.29 5.63
N TYR A 37 -24.02 5.10 6.23
CA TYR A 37 -24.93 4.75 7.31
C TYR A 37 -24.82 5.72 8.49
N THR A 38 -23.60 6.02 8.95
CA THR A 38 -23.42 6.99 10.05
C THR A 38 -23.89 8.40 9.68
N ALA A 39 -23.73 8.81 8.42
CA ALA A 39 -24.21 10.10 7.95
C ALA A 39 -25.74 10.17 7.97
N VAL A 40 -26.43 9.11 7.51
CA VAL A 40 -27.90 9.00 7.55
C VAL A 40 -28.42 9.01 8.98
N VAL A 41 -27.82 8.23 9.88
CA VAL A 41 -28.23 8.18 11.29
C VAL A 41 -28.08 9.54 11.97
N ARG A 42 -26.98 10.27 11.70
CA ARG A 42 -26.80 11.64 12.19
C ARG A 42 -27.84 12.61 11.63
N TYR A 43 -28.17 12.48 10.34
CA TYR A 43 -29.17 13.32 9.70
C TYR A 43 -30.57 13.12 10.31
N LEU A 44 -30.89 11.91 10.74
CA LEU A 44 -32.12 11.58 11.47
C LEU A 44 -32.12 12.03 12.94
N GLY A 45 -31.07 12.73 13.40
CA GLY A 45 -30.94 13.22 14.78
C GLY A 45 -30.57 12.14 15.81
N LEU A 46 -30.23 10.93 15.36
CA LEU A 46 -29.81 9.83 16.22
C LEU A 46 -28.28 9.83 16.43
N ARG A 47 -27.83 9.27 17.56
CA ARG A 47 -26.40 9.10 17.82
C ARG A 47 -25.89 7.86 17.08
N PRO A 48 -24.92 7.99 16.16
CA PRO A 48 -24.37 6.84 15.46
C PRO A 48 -23.62 5.93 16.44
N PRO A 49 -23.63 4.60 16.22
CA PRO A 49 -22.94 3.68 17.10
C PRO A 49 -21.42 3.89 17.07
N ILE A 50 -20.79 3.90 18.25
CA ILE A 50 -19.34 4.11 18.43
C ILE A 50 -18.50 3.03 17.72
N TRP A 51 -19.01 1.81 17.61
CA TRP A 51 -18.30 0.73 16.92
C TRP A 51 -18.06 1.04 15.44
N VAL A 52 -18.97 1.76 14.77
CA VAL A 52 -18.81 2.03 13.32
C VAL A 52 -17.55 2.84 13.05
N LEU A 53 -17.22 3.80 13.92
CA LEU A 53 -15.99 4.60 13.79
C LEU A 53 -14.74 3.72 13.87
N GLN A 54 -14.68 2.79 14.82
CA GLN A 54 -13.55 1.87 14.97
C GLN A 54 -13.35 1.00 13.74
N TRP A 55 -14.42 0.39 13.23
CA TRP A 55 -14.34 -0.45 12.04
C TRP A 55 -13.96 0.33 10.78
N THR A 56 -14.40 1.59 10.66
CA THR A 56 -13.95 2.47 9.59
C THR A 56 -12.46 2.81 9.69
N GLU A 57 -11.95 3.14 10.88
CA GLU A 57 -10.53 3.42 11.10
C GLU A 57 -9.67 2.19 10.78
N TYR A 58 -10.06 1.01 11.28
CA TYR A 58 -9.35 -0.24 11.04
C TYR A 58 -9.41 -0.66 9.57
N GLY A 59 -10.58 -0.52 8.93
CA GLY A 59 -10.73 -0.78 7.51
C GLY A 59 -9.84 0.13 6.66
N LEU A 60 -9.75 1.42 7.00
CA LEU A 60 -8.94 2.37 6.23
C LEU A 60 -7.45 2.05 6.33
N LEU A 61 -7.00 1.61 7.50
CA LEU A 61 -5.64 1.12 7.73
C LEU A 61 -5.35 -0.12 6.89
N TRP A 62 -6.26 -1.10 6.85
CA TRP A 62 -6.09 -2.28 6.01
C TRP A 62 -6.08 -1.92 4.52
N PHE A 63 -7.02 -1.09 4.09
CA PHE A 63 -7.11 -0.60 2.71
C PHE A 63 -5.82 0.10 2.27
N THR A 64 -5.24 0.96 3.10
CA THR A 64 -4.02 1.70 2.74
C THR A 64 -2.85 0.76 2.50
N PHE A 65 -2.60 -0.21 3.40
CA PHE A 65 -1.49 -1.13 3.25
C PHE A 65 -1.70 -2.17 2.14
N LEU A 66 -2.92 -2.70 1.99
CA LEU A 66 -3.27 -3.65 0.93
C LEU A 66 -3.24 -2.98 -0.45
N GLY A 67 -3.81 -1.77 -0.54
CA GLY A 67 -3.87 -0.98 -1.77
C GLY A 67 -2.53 -0.39 -2.19
N ALA A 68 -1.65 -0.05 -1.25
CA ALA A 68 -0.35 0.57 -1.56
C ALA A 68 0.54 -0.32 -2.45
N ALA A 69 0.60 -1.63 -2.19
CA ALA A 69 1.37 -2.56 -3.02
C ALA A 69 0.82 -2.61 -4.46
N TRP A 70 -0.50 -2.71 -4.61
CA TRP A 70 -1.11 -2.69 -5.94
C TRP A 70 -0.91 -1.35 -6.66
N LEU A 71 -1.13 -0.23 -5.97
CA LEU A 71 -0.93 1.11 -6.53
C LEU A 71 0.52 1.30 -7.00
N LEU A 72 1.49 0.82 -6.22
CA LEU A 72 2.91 0.85 -6.58
C LEU A 72 3.20 0.01 -7.83
N ARG A 73 2.44 -1.07 -8.10
CA ARG A 73 2.57 -1.92 -9.29
C ARG A 73 2.12 -1.20 -10.54
N GLU A 74 1.00 -0.51 -10.43
CA GLU A 74 0.37 0.22 -11.53
C GLU A 74 1.18 1.46 -11.95
N GLY A 75 2.33 1.69 -11.31
CA GLY A 75 3.14 2.89 -11.52
C GLY A 75 2.55 4.10 -10.80
N GLY A 76 1.74 3.88 -9.76
CA GLY A 76 1.05 4.89 -8.96
C GLY A 76 1.90 5.52 -7.86
N HIS A 77 3.23 5.40 -7.91
CA HIS A 77 3.96 6.61 -7.60
C HIS A 77 3.46 7.59 -8.64
N ILE A 78 2.70 8.59 -8.20
CA ILE A 78 2.57 9.83 -8.92
C ILE A 78 3.99 10.38 -8.97
N ARG A 79 4.86 9.78 -9.80
CA ARG A 79 5.83 10.48 -10.59
C ARG A 79 5.06 11.71 -10.97
N ILE A 80 5.64 12.85 -10.69
CA ILE A 80 5.14 14.08 -11.23
C ILE A 80 5.34 13.92 -12.74
N ASP A 81 4.52 13.09 -13.39
CA ASP A 81 4.73 12.56 -14.72
C ASP A 81 4.67 13.75 -15.66
N THR A 82 3.89 14.78 -15.31
CA THR A 82 3.90 16.11 -15.93
C THR A 82 5.26 16.82 -15.92
N VAL A 83 6.06 16.68 -14.86
CA VAL A 83 7.41 17.30 -14.77
C VAL A 83 8.48 16.35 -15.33
N ILE A 84 8.37 15.05 -15.06
CA ILE A 84 9.33 14.02 -15.48
C ILE A 84 9.24 13.73 -16.99
N THR A 85 8.07 13.88 -17.62
CA THR A 85 7.92 13.77 -19.08
C THR A 85 8.57 14.92 -19.84
N ARG A 86 8.83 16.07 -19.18
CA ARG A 86 9.57 17.19 -19.77
C ARG A 86 11.10 17.06 -19.64
N LEU A 87 11.59 16.07 -18.89
CA LEU A 87 13.02 15.83 -18.67
C LEU A 87 13.63 14.93 -19.76
N HIS A 88 14.89 15.20 -20.11
CA HIS A 88 15.68 14.39 -21.04
C HIS A 88 15.74 12.91 -20.56
N PRO A 89 15.71 11.91 -21.46
CA PRO A 89 15.59 10.48 -21.11
C PRO A 89 16.63 9.97 -20.09
N LYS A 90 17.85 10.53 -20.10
CA LYS A 90 18.91 10.18 -19.13
C LYS A 90 18.59 10.66 -17.70
N SER A 91 18.03 11.85 -17.55
CA SER A 91 17.64 12.40 -16.24
C SER A 91 16.39 11.71 -15.69
N ARG A 92 15.43 11.37 -16.55
CA ARG A 92 14.26 10.58 -16.20
C ARG A 92 14.62 9.22 -15.58
N HIS A 93 15.64 8.55 -16.13
CA HIS A 93 16.10 7.28 -15.59
C HIS A 93 16.73 7.42 -14.20
N LYS A 94 17.62 8.41 -14.00
CA LYS A 94 18.25 8.68 -12.70
C LYS A 94 17.23 9.02 -11.61
N VAL A 95 16.26 9.88 -11.92
CA VAL A 95 15.16 10.23 -11.00
C VAL A 95 14.34 9.00 -10.66
N GLY A 96 14.05 8.15 -11.65
CA GLY A 96 13.32 6.90 -11.42
C GLY A 96 14.07 5.93 -10.51
N ILE A 97 15.40 5.84 -10.58
CA ILE A 97 16.19 4.99 -9.66
C ILE A 97 16.16 5.58 -8.25
N LEU A 98 16.30 6.89 -8.12
CA LEU A 98 16.28 7.57 -6.83
C LEU A 98 14.92 7.39 -6.12
N ASP A 99 13.82 7.49 -6.87
CA ASP A 99 12.45 7.25 -6.38
C ASP A 99 12.30 5.82 -5.83
N ASP A 100 12.78 4.80 -6.56
CA ASP A 100 12.73 3.41 -6.09
C ASP A 100 13.54 3.20 -4.80
N ILE A 101 14.72 3.82 -4.69
CA ILE A 101 15.58 3.74 -3.50
C ILE A 101 14.91 4.41 -2.31
N LEU A 102 14.40 5.63 -2.49
CA LEU A 102 13.71 6.38 -1.44
C LEU A 102 12.48 5.61 -0.95
N GLY A 103 11.68 5.09 -1.88
CA GLY A 103 10.52 4.27 -1.55
C GLY A 103 10.88 2.99 -0.81
N PHE A 104 11.96 2.31 -1.21
CA PHE A 104 12.48 1.14 -0.49
C PHE A 104 12.89 1.49 0.95
N VAL A 105 13.62 2.59 1.14
CA VAL A 105 14.06 3.04 2.47
C VAL A 105 12.87 3.37 3.36
N VAL A 106 11.88 4.11 2.85
CA VAL A 106 10.66 4.43 3.60
C VAL A 106 9.90 3.16 3.96
N ALA A 107 9.72 2.23 3.01
CA ALA A 107 9.06 0.96 3.28
C ALA A 107 9.80 0.12 4.34
N ALA A 108 11.13 0.09 4.32
CA ALA A 108 11.96 -0.60 5.31
C ALA A 108 11.84 0.03 6.71
N ILE A 109 11.82 1.36 6.80
CA ILE A 109 11.60 2.08 8.07
C ILE A 109 10.23 1.74 8.64
N ILE A 110 9.17 1.82 7.82
CA ILE A 110 7.81 1.48 8.24
C ILE A 110 7.73 0.01 8.68
N PHE A 111 8.40 -0.89 7.97
CA PHE A 111 8.47 -2.30 8.35
C PHE A 111 9.14 -2.50 9.70
N TRP A 112 10.27 -1.84 9.95
CA TRP A 112 11.01 -1.94 11.20
C TRP A 112 10.20 -1.41 12.39
N PHE A 113 9.74 -0.16 12.32
CA PHE A 113 8.95 0.45 13.39
C PHE A 113 7.59 -0.24 13.55
N GLY A 114 6.93 -0.63 12.46
CA GLY A 114 5.67 -1.35 12.47
C GLY A 114 5.78 -2.73 13.12
N SER A 115 6.87 -3.46 12.85
CA SER A 115 7.15 -4.74 13.49
C SER A 115 7.42 -4.59 14.98
N LEU A 116 8.25 -3.62 15.37
CA LEU A 116 8.52 -3.32 16.79
C LEU A 116 7.25 -2.96 17.54
N HIS A 117 6.40 -2.09 16.96
CA HIS A 117 5.14 -1.69 17.59
C HIS A 117 4.15 -2.85 17.68
N THR A 118 4.06 -3.70 16.64
CA THR A 118 3.19 -4.88 16.65
C THR A 118 3.63 -5.90 17.70
N ILE A 119 4.94 -6.10 17.87
CA ILE A 119 5.51 -6.99 18.90
C ILE A 119 5.28 -6.40 20.31
N ASP A 120 5.49 -5.10 20.50
CA ASP A 120 5.19 -4.42 21.78
C ASP A 120 3.70 -4.55 22.15
N LEU A 121 2.80 -4.35 21.18
CA LEU A 121 1.36 -4.53 21.37
C LEU A 121 0.99 -5.97 21.73
N TYR A 122 1.65 -6.96 21.11
CA TYR A 122 1.47 -8.37 21.42
C TYR A 122 1.93 -8.70 22.86
N GLN A 123 3.13 -8.23 23.23
CA GLN A 123 3.72 -8.49 24.54
C GLN A 123 2.98 -7.80 25.69
N ARG A 124 2.46 -6.59 25.45
CA ARG A 124 1.76 -5.81 26.47
C ARG A 124 0.27 -6.14 26.57
N GLY A 125 -0.27 -7.00 25.71
CA GLY A 125 -1.66 -7.44 25.73
C GLY A 125 -2.66 -6.29 25.70
N ILE A 126 -2.30 -5.15 25.08
CA ILE A 126 -3.07 -3.91 25.18
C ILE A 126 -4.37 -4.07 24.38
N MET A 127 -5.47 -4.27 25.09
CA MET A 127 -6.83 -4.26 24.56
C MET A 127 -7.27 -2.81 24.34
N GLU A 128 -7.74 -2.46 23.14
CA GLU A 128 -8.34 -1.13 22.94
C GLU A 128 -9.79 -1.16 23.43
N VAL A 129 -10.08 -0.42 24.51
CA VAL A 129 -11.45 -0.25 25.02
C VAL A 129 -11.99 1.07 24.52
N LYS A 130 -12.19 1.19 23.20
CA LYS A 130 -12.85 2.37 22.61
C LYS A 130 -14.34 2.14 22.34
N GLY A 131 -14.83 0.89 22.29
CA GLY A 131 -16.25 0.58 22.05
C GLY A 131 -16.60 -0.90 21.83
N THR A 132 -15.68 -1.69 21.29
CA THR A 132 -15.73 -3.17 21.29
C THR A 132 -14.39 -3.68 21.78
N ILE A 133 -14.36 -4.66 22.68
CA ILE A 133 -13.10 -5.24 23.18
C ILE A 133 -12.54 -6.13 22.06
N VAL A 134 -11.68 -5.55 21.22
CA VAL A 134 -11.00 -6.28 20.16
C VAL A 134 -9.50 -6.23 20.46
N PRO A 135 -8.79 -7.37 20.40
CA PRO A 135 -7.34 -7.37 20.51
C PRO A 135 -6.74 -6.52 19.38
N LYS A 136 -5.85 -5.58 19.71
CA LYS A 136 -5.19 -4.69 18.73
C LYS A 136 -4.25 -5.43 17.79
N PHE A 137 -3.65 -6.52 18.27
CA PHE A 137 -2.62 -7.27 17.55
C PHE A 137 -2.98 -7.62 16.10
N PRO A 138 -4.12 -8.29 15.80
CA PRO A 138 -4.49 -8.61 14.42
C PRO A 138 -4.74 -7.38 13.53
N ILE A 139 -5.14 -6.26 14.12
CA ILE A 139 -5.40 -5.02 13.35
C ILE A 139 -4.07 -4.39 12.93
N PHE A 140 -3.09 -4.33 13.84
CA PHE A 140 -1.80 -3.71 13.58
C PHE A 140 -0.83 -4.62 12.82
N SER A 141 -1.03 -5.94 12.82
CA SER A 141 -0.19 -6.88 12.05
C SER A 141 -0.21 -6.67 10.54
N ILE A 142 -1.22 -5.97 10.00
CA ILE A 142 -1.25 -5.62 8.58
C ILE A 142 -0.18 -4.59 8.20
N ILE A 143 0.31 -3.78 9.15
CA ILE A 143 1.37 -2.79 8.94
C ILE A 143 2.69 -3.48 8.54
N PRO A 144 3.26 -4.42 9.33
CA PRO A 144 4.46 -5.15 8.92
C PRO A 144 4.22 -6.00 7.68
N LEU A 145 3.03 -6.61 7.51
CA LEU A 145 2.73 -7.39 6.30
C LEU A 145 2.70 -6.54 5.03
N GLY A 146 2.01 -5.40 5.05
CA GLY A 146 1.90 -4.50 3.91
C GLY A 146 3.22 -3.80 3.58
N SER A 147 3.97 -3.38 4.61
CA SER A 147 5.29 -2.78 4.41
C SER A 147 6.33 -3.78 3.88
N LEU A 148 6.24 -5.06 4.26
CA LEU A 148 7.06 -6.11 3.65
C LEU A 148 6.73 -6.29 2.17
N ALA A 149 5.43 -6.35 1.83
CA ALA A 149 4.99 -6.44 0.43
C ALA A 149 5.49 -5.24 -0.40
N LEU A 150 5.42 -4.03 0.16
CA LEU A 150 5.96 -2.81 -0.45
C LEU A 150 7.48 -2.88 -0.64
N ALA A 151 8.22 -3.30 0.38
CA ALA A 151 9.69 -3.40 0.30
C ALA A 151 10.13 -4.39 -0.80
N ILE A 152 9.48 -5.56 -0.88
CA ILE A 152 9.73 -6.55 -1.94
C ILE A 152 9.46 -5.92 -3.32
N GLN A 153 8.40 -5.13 -3.43
CA GLN A 153 7.99 -4.54 -4.68
C GLN A 153 8.90 -3.41 -5.16
N PHE A 154 9.36 -2.54 -4.25
CA PHE A 154 10.40 -1.56 -4.55
C PHE A 154 11.69 -2.22 -4.99
N GLY A 155 12.13 -3.27 -4.29
CA GLY A 155 13.29 -4.06 -4.68
C GLY A 155 13.14 -4.63 -6.10
N ARG A 156 11.98 -5.22 -6.41
CA ARG A 156 11.68 -5.74 -7.75
C ARG A 156 11.71 -4.65 -8.83
N GLN A 157 11.17 -3.46 -8.58
CA GLN A 157 11.21 -2.36 -9.54
C GLN A 157 12.65 -1.90 -9.81
N PHE A 158 13.44 -1.76 -8.76
CA PHE A 158 14.85 -1.40 -8.84
C PHE A 158 15.65 -2.40 -9.68
N PHE A 159 15.49 -3.71 -9.45
CA PHE A 159 16.17 -4.75 -10.24
C PHE A 159 15.76 -4.76 -11.72
N ILE A 160 14.48 -4.52 -12.03
CA ILE A 160 14.01 -4.44 -13.42
C ILE A 160 14.62 -3.22 -14.11
N LYS A 161 14.60 -2.06 -13.45
CA LYS A 161 15.13 -0.79 -13.98
C LYS A 161 16.65 -0.84 -14.19
N MET A 162 17.38 -1.52 -13.30
CA MET A 162 18.81 -1.76 -13.44
C MET A 162 19.14 -2.74 -14.58
N ARG A 163 18.26 -3.70 -14.88
CA ARG A 163 18.41 -4.57 -16.06
C ARG A 163 18.06 -3.87 -17.37
N SER A 164 17.23 -2.83 -17.33
CA SER A 164 16.80 -2.09 -18.52
C SER A 164 17.77 -0.96 -18.90
N ILE A 165 19.04 -1.02 -18.51
CA ILE A 165 20.06 -0.09 -18.99
C ILE A 165 20.02 -0.17 -20.53
N PRO A 166 19.63 0.91 -21.23
CA PRO A 166 19.77 0.95 -22.68
C PRO A 166 21.27 0.85 -22.94
N GLY A 167 21.67 -0.24 -23.57
CA GLY A 167 22.98 -0.32 -24.19
C GLY A 167 23.18 0.91 -25.05
N HIS A 168 24.38 1.46 -24.96
CA HIS A 168 24.95 2.30 -25.99
C HIS A 168 24.83 1.57 -27.34
N GLU A 169 23.89 2.00 -28.17
CA GLU A 169 23.91 1.89 -29.64
C GLU A 169 23.40 3.26 -30.11
N ASP A 170 24.08 4.09 -30.90
CA ASP A 170 25.41 4.11 -31.49
C ASP A 170 25.71 5.60 -31.75
N LYS A 171 27.00 5.95 -31.67
CA LYS A 171 27.71 7.13 -32.23
C LYS A 171 26.92 8.41 -32.54
#